data_AF-X1CGX5-F1
#
_entry.id   AF-X1CGX5-F1
#
_cell.length_a   1.000
_cell.length_b   1.000
_cell.length_c   1.000
_cell.angle_alpha   90.00
_cell.angle_beta   90.00
_cell.angle_gamma   90.00
#
_symmetry.space_group_name_H-M   'P 1'
#
loop_
_entity.id
_entity.type
_entity.pdbx_description
1 polymer ?
#
loop_
_entity_poly.entity_id
_entity_poly.type
_entity_poly.pdbx_seq_one_letter_code
_entity_poly.pdbx_strand_id
1 'polypeptide(L)'
;MLYHTDANGYVDMGIAIDPGFDFVRNLFHMGFSLYDIDIVLISHAHLDHIRDFESIVLLLNELKVREGKKRRIHMILTLGAYRRLEHIVEDPTFRYFIEPYIIDINDGAWFDLLNPLKQSLVSRIYVSKYHGLLEGCDI
;
A
#
# COMPACT_ATOMS: atom_id res chain seq x y z
N MET A 1 -11.88 0.33 5.85
CA MET A 1 -11.07 -0.91 5.84
C MET A 1 -11.96 -2.04 5.37
N LEU A 2 -11.45 -2.91 4.50
CA LEU A 2 -12.07 -4.21 4.18
C LEU A 2 -11.33 -5.28 4.97
N TYR A 3 -12.01 -6.30 5.46
CA TYR A 3 -11.38 -7.36 6.23
C TYR A 3 -12.13 -8.68 6.10
N HIS A 4 -11.41 -9.77 6.31
CA HIS A 4 -11.94 -11.12 6.49
C HIS A 4 -11.69 -11.55 7.93
N THR A 5 -12.52 -12.47 8.42
CA THR A 5 -12.37 -13.06 9.75
C THR A 5 -12.34 -14.57 9.66
N ASP A 6 -11.52 -15.20 10.50
CA ASP A 6 -11.48 -16.65 10.65
C ASP A 6 -12.77 -17.19 11.30
N ALA A 7 -12.84 -18.51 11.47
CA ALA A 7 -13.97 -19.19 12.10
C ALA A 7 -14.20 -18.80 13.58
N ASN A 8 -13.21 -18.19 14.24
CA ASN A 8 -13.28 -17.75 15.63
C ASN A 8 -13.63 -16.25 15.73
N GLY A 9 -13.77 -15.55 14.60
CA GLY A 9 -14.07 -14.12 14.54
C GLY A 9 -12.84 -13.20 14.65
N TYR A 10 -11.61 -13.74 14.57
CA TYR A 10 -10.40 -12.92 14.52
C TYR A 10 -10.11 -12.46 13.09
N VAL A 11 -9.59 -11.24 12.94
CA VAL A 11 -9.14 -10.75 11.63
C VAL A 11 -7.90 -11.54 11.20
N ASP A 12 -7.99 -12.21 10.07
CA ASP A 12 -6.90 -12.97 9.46
C ASP A 12 -6.39 -12.33 8.16
N MET A 13 -7.13 -11.34 7.62
CA MET A 13 -6.72 -10.53 6.48
C MET A 13 -7.41 -9.16 6.50
N GLY A 14 -6.65 -8.07 6.44
CA GLY A 14 -7.20 -6.71 6.36
C GLY A 14 -6.54 -5.81 5.32
N ILE A 15 -7.39 -5.02 4.66
CA ILE A 15 -7.02 -4.07 3.61
C ILE A 15 -7.48 -2.66 4.01
N ALA A 16 -6.50 -1.80 4.28
CA ALA A 16 -6.72 -0.36 4.39
C ALA A 16 -6.77 0.24 2.97
N ILE A 17 -7.84 0.96 2.64
CA ILE A 17 -8.00 1.62 1.34
C ILE A 17 -7.99 3.11 1.61
N ASP A 18 -7.09 3.82 0.94
CA ASP A 18 -6.89 5.27 1.02
C ASP A 18 -6.93 5.79 2.48
N PRO A 19 -5.93 5.43 3.31
CA PRO A 19 -5.86 5.85 4.71
C PRO A 19 -5.58 7.36 4.82
N GLY A 20 -6.66 8.11 4.64
CA GLY A 20 -6.76 9.55 4.77
C GLY A 20 -6.88 10.05 6.20
N PHE A 21 -7.39 11.27 6.33
CA PHE A 21 -7.62 11.89 7.64
C PHE A 21 -8.46 10.99 8.56
N ASP A 22 -8.04 10.94 9.84
CA ASP A 22 -8.70 10.20 10.93
C ASP A 22 -8.78 8.67 10.74
N PHE A 23 -8.12 8.10 9.73
CA PHE A 23 -8.12 6.66 9.50
C PHE A 23 -7.61 5.89 10.71
N VAL A 24 -6.46 6.29 11.27
CA VAL A 24 -5.86 5.58 12.42
C VAL A 24 -6.74 5.69 13.66
N ARG A 25 -7.34 6.88 13.89
CA ARG A 25 -8.28 7.08 14.99
C ARG A 25 -9.51 6.18 14.85
N ASN A 26 -10.08 6.11 13.66
CA ASN A 26 -11.26 5.31 13.37
C ASN A 26 -10.95 3.81 13.44
N LEU A 27 -9.76 3.38 13.00
CA LEU A 27 -9.28 2.01 13.12
C LEU A 27 -9.36 1.53 14.57
N PHE A 28 -8.74 2.28 15.49
CA PHE A 28 -8.72 1.93 16.91
C PHE A 28 -10.11 2.04 17.56
N HIS A 29 -10.91 3.04 17.19
CA HIS A 29 -12.28 3.17 17.70
C HIS A 29 -13.19 2.01 17.32
N MET A 30 -12.95 1.39 16.16
CA MET A 30 -13.68 0.22 15.71
C MET A 30 -13.14 -1.10 16.29
N GLY A 31 -12.15 -1.04 17.18
CA GLY A 31 -11.57 -2.20 17.85
C GLY A 31 -10.48 -2.92 17.06
N PHE A 32 -10.07 -2.39 15.90
CA PHE A 32 -8.94 -2.93 15.15
C PHE A 32 -7.62 -2.39 15.72
N SER A 33 -6.54 -3.09 15.37
CA SER A 33 -5.15 -2.76 15.65
C SER A 33 -4.37 -2.56 14.36
N LEU A 34 -3.15 -2.06 14.46
CA LEU A 34 -2.23 -1.99 13.31
C LEU A 34 -1.83 -3.38 12.79
N TYR A 35 -1.95 -4.42 13.61
CA TYR A 35 -1.67 -5.79 13.19
C TYR A 35 -2.75 -6.36 12.28
N ASP A 36 -3.95 -5.78 12.30
CA ASP A 36 -5.05 -6.20 11.44
C ASP A 36 -4.91 -5.64 10.00
N ILE A 37 -3.90 -4.82 9.72
CA ILE A 37 -3.62 -4.28 8.38
C ILE A 37 -2.51 -5.10 7.71
N ASP A 38 -2.87 -5.89 6.71
CA ASP A 38 -1.94 -6.63 5.85
C ASP A 38 -1.58 -5.84 4.60
N ILE A 39 -2.58 -5.20 3.99
CA ILE A 39 -2.45 -4.45 2.75
C ILE A 39 -2.90 -3.01 2.96
N VAL A 40 -2.15 -2.07 2.39
CA VAL A 40 -2.61 -0.69 2.15
C VAL A 40 -2.72 -0.47 0.65
N LEU A 41 -3.89 -0.05 0.19
CA LEU A 41 -4.13 0.35 -1.20
C LEU A 41 -4.30 1.87 -1.28
N ILE A 42 -3.45 2.53 -2.05
CA ILE A 42 -3.49 3.98 -2.29
C ILE A 42 -3.82 4.24 -3.76
N SER A 43 -5.02 4.75 -3.99
CA SER A 43 -5.56 4.99 -5.32
C SER A 43 -4.86 6.16 -6.02
N HIS A 44 -4.65 7.28 -5.33
CA HIS A 44 -4.02 8.47 -5.92
C HIS A 44 -3.43 9.44 -4.89
N ALA A 45 -2.74 10.48 -5.36
CA ALA A 45 -1.83 11.30 -4.58
C ALA A 45 -2.46 12.56 -3.94
N HIS A 46 -3.69 12.48 -3.44
CA HIS A 46 -4.27 13.58 -2.65
C HIS A 46 -4.09 13.34 -1.15
N LEU A 47 -3.99 14.43 -0.39
CA LEU A 47 -3.67 14.38 1.04
C LEU A 47 -4.71 13.58 1.84
N ASP A 48 -5.98 13.72 1.49
CA ASP A 48 -7.11 13.02 2.07
C ASP A 48 -7.14 11.50 1.79
N HIS A 49 -6.19 10.97 1.02
CA HIS A 49 -6.03 9.53 0.79
C HIS A 49 -4.73 8.95 1.35
N ILE A 50 -3.76 9.80 1.73
CA ILE A 50 -2.42 9.35 2.14
C ILE A 50 -2.03 9.79 3.55
N ARG A 51 -2.77 10.74 4.14
CA ARG A 51 -2.31 11.46 5.34
C ARG A 51 -1.92 10.54 6.49
N ASP A 52 -2.74 9.55 6.78
CA ASP A 52 -2.54 8.66 7.92
C ASP A 52 -1.67 7.44 7.57
N PHE A 53 -1.32 7.23 6.31
CA PHE A 53 -0.35 6.19 5.95
C PHE A 53 0.99 6.40 6.66
N GLU A 54 1.48 7.64 6.67
CA GLU A 54 2.70 8.00 7.39
C GLU A 54 2.58 7.69 8.89
N SER A 55 1.44 8.04 9.50
CA SER A 55 1.15 7.74 10.90
C SER A 55 1.12 6.23 11.19
N ILE A 56 0.56 5.41 10.30
CA ILE A 56 0.60 3.94 10.43
C ILE A 56 2.04 3.44 10.53
N VAL A 57 2.91 3.89 9.62
CA VAL A 57 4.31 3.45 9.54
C VAL A 57 5.11 3.91 10.76
N LEU A 58 4.91 5.16 11.20
CA LEU A 58 5.50 5.70 12.43
C LEU A 58 5.12 4.86 13.65
N LEU A 59 3.83 4.54 13.80
CA LEU A 59 3.35 3.74 14.93
C LEU A 59 3.89 2.30 14.88
N LEU A 60 4.04 1.70 13.69
CA LEU A 60 4.70 0.40 13.56
C LEU A 60 6.17 0.45 14.01
N ASN A 61 6.87 1.55 13.72
CA ASN A 61 8.22 1.77 14.20
C ASN A 61 8.28 1.88 15.72
N GLU A 62 7.37 2.63 16.34
CA GLU A 62 7.26 2.70 17.80
C GLU A 62 6.95 1.34 18.44
N LEU A 63 6.01 0.59 17.87
CA LEU A 63 5.64 -0.75 18.35
C LEU A 63 6.79 -1.74 18.24
N LYS A 64 7.58 -1.70 17.17
CA LYS A 64 8.79 -2.52 17.05
C LYS A 64 9.77 -2.23 18.18
N VAL A 65 9.99 -0.96 18.52
CA VAL A 65 10.89 -0.57 19.61
C VAL A 65 10.40 -1.10 20.97
N ARG A 66 9.08 -1.11 21.18
CA ARG A 66 8.47 -1.54 22.46
C ARG A 66 8.31 -3.06 22.59
N GLU A 67 7.87 -3.73 21.54
CA GLU A 67 7.42 -5.12 21.58
C GLU A 67 8.30 -6.09 20.78
N GLY A 68 9.24 -5.59 19.97
CA GLY A 68 10.10 -6.41 19.11
C GLY A 68 9.36 -7.13 17.97
N LYS A 69 8.06 -6.90 17.81
CA LYS A 69 7.25 -7.54 16.78
C LYS A 69 7.60 -7.01 15.39
N LYS A 70 7.79 -7.94 14.46
CA LYS A 70 8.02 -7.64 13.05
C LYS A 70 6.69 -7.66 12.32
N ARG A 71 6.37 -6.57 11.62
CA ARG A 71 5.23 -6.50 10.71
C ARG A 71 5.69 -5.82 9.43
N ARG A 72 5.24 -6.34 8.29
CA ARG A 72 5.45 -5.74 6.99
C ARG A 72 4.10 -5.64 6.29
N ILE A 73 3.75 -4.44 5.85
CA ILE A 73 2.52 -4.13 5.13
C ILE A 73 2.84 -4.15 3.64
N HIS A 74 2.01 -4.84 2.86
CA HIS A 74 2.06 -4.74 1.40
C HIS A 74 1.35 -3.46 0.96
N MET A 75 2.09 -2.54 0.35
CA MET A 75 1.58 -1.24 -0.05
C MET A 75 1.40 -1.23 -1.56
N ILE A 76 0.17 -1.20 -2.03
CA ILE A 76 -0.18 -1.10 -3.45
C ILE A 76 -0.52 0.36 -3.74
N LEU A 77 0.16 0.98 -4.69
CA LEU A 77 0.00 2.42 -4.93
C LEU A 77 0.22 2.79 -6.40
N THR A 78 -0.42 3.89 -6.82
CA THR A 78 -0.10 4.48 -8.12
C THR A 78 1.26 5.19 -8.11
N LEU A 79 1.85 5.38 -9.29
CA LEU A 79 3.12 6.10 -9.43
C LEU A 79 3.06 7.53 -8.85
N GLY A 80 1.93 8.22 -9.01
CA GLY A 80 1.72 9.55 -8.42
C GLY A 80 1.79 9.51 -6.89
N ALA A 81 1.14 8.51 -6.28
CA ALA A 81 1.16 8.33 -4.82
C ALA A 81 2.57 7.96 -4.33
N TYR A 82 3.30 7.12 -5.07
CA TYR A 82 4.70 6.78 -4.75
C TYR A 82 5.58 8.02 -4.68
N ARG A 83 5.53 8.89 -5.69
CA ARG A 83 6.34 10.13 -5.70
C ARG A 83 6.06 11.01 -4.50
N ARG A 84 4.82 11.03 -4.01
CA ARG A 84 4.43 11.83 -2.85
C ARG A 84 4.87 11.21 -1.52
N LEU A 85 4.99 9.88 -1.48
CA LEU A 85 5.41 9.10 -0.31
C LEU A 85 6.87 8.63 -0.39
N GLU A 86 7.65 9.10 -1.36
CA GLU A 86 9.03 8.68 -1.59
C GLU A 86 9.89 8.82 -0.33
N HIS A 87 9.72 9.92 0.41
CA HIS A 87 10.43 10.15 1.67
C HIS A 87 10.12 9.14 2.78
N ILE A 88 8.98 8.43 2.71
CA ILE A 88 8.64 7.33 3.63
C ILE A 88 9.10 6.00 3.06
N VAL A 89 8.83 5.76 1.77
CA VAL A 89 9.11 4.48 1.12
C VAL A 89 10.63 4.25 1.01
N GLU A 90 11.41 5.28 0.74
CA GLU A 90 12.86 5.18 0.55
C GLU A 90 13.65 5.35 1.85
N ASP A 91 13.02 5.77 2.96
CA ASP A 91 13.69 5.85 4.26
C ASP A 91 13.96 4.42 4.79
N PRO A 92 15.23 4.04 5.04
CA PRO A 92 15.56 2.69 5.49
C PRO A 92 14.86 2.27 6.80
N THR A 93 14.59 3.22 7.69
CA THR A 93 13.87 3.00 8.95
C THR A 93 12.45 2.51 8.67
N PHE A 94 11.78 3.15 7.72
CA PHE A 94 10.38 2.91 7.40
C PHE A 94 10.19 1.81 6.37
N ARG A 95 11.09 1.68 5.40
CA ARG A 95 11.11 0.61 4.38
C ARG A 95 11.09 -0.79 4.98
N TYR A 96 11.59 -0.94 6.21
CA TYR A 96 11.49 -2.18 6.98
C TYR A 96 10.05 -2.69 7.15
N PHE A 97 9.09 -1.77 7.29
CA PHE A 97 7.68 -2.07 7.59
C PHE A 97 6.79 -2.12 6.34
N ILE A 98 7.33 -1.80 5.17
CA ILE A 98 6.54 -1.63 3.95
C ILE A 98 7.13 -2.54 2.88
N GLU A 99 6.29 -3.10 2.01
CA GLU A 99 6.68 -3.67 0.72
C GLU A 99 5.86 -2.98 -0.38
N PRO A 100 6.44 -2.03 -1.14
CA PRO A 100 5.72 -1.24 -2.13
C PRO A 100 5.59 -1.95 -3.49
N TYR A 101 4.38 -1.94 -4.03
CA TYR A 101 4.00 -2.42 -5.36
C TYR A 101 3.39 -1.26 -6.15
N ILE A 102 4.19 -0.69 -7.05
CA ILE A 102 3.72 0.43 -7.87
C ILE A 102 2.94 -0.12 -9.06
N ILE A 103 1.68 0.31 -9.17
CA ILE A 103 0.82 0.03 -10.32
C ILE A 103 0.79 1.27 -11.22
N ASP A 104 1.11 1.08 -12.49
CA ASP A 104 0.95 2.09 -13.53
C ASP A 104 0.13 1.49 -14.68
N ILE A 105 -0.83 2.27 -15.17
CA ILE A 105 -1.68 1.91 -16.32
C ILE A 105 -1.12 2.67 -17.53
N ASN A 106 0.12 2.35 -17.91
CA ASN A 106 0.79 2.80 -19.12
C ASN A 106 1.77 1.70 -19.57
N ASP A 107 2.15 1.67 -20.85
CA ASP A 107 2.92 0.59 -21.53
C ASP A 107 4.39 0.40 -21.05
N GLY A 108 4.69 0.56 -19.77
CA GLY A 108 5.98 0.20 -19.16
C GLY A 108 7.14 1.16 -19.42
N ALA A 109 6.99 2.16 -20.30
CA ALA A 109 8.04 3.10 -20.70
C ALA A 109 8.66 3.90 -19.53
N TRP A 110 7.94 4.06 -18.41
CA TRP A 110 8.41 4.86 -17.27
C TRP A 110 9.29 4.10 -16.29
N PHE A 111 9.25 2.76 -16.27
CA PHE A 111 10.14 1.99 -15.39
C PHE A 111 11.59 2.14 -15.81
N ASP A 112 11.84 2.22 -17.12
CA ASP A 112 13.16 2.45 -17.68
C ASP A 112 13.69 3.88 -17.39
N LEU A 113 12.81 4.78 -16.95
CA LEU A 113 13.16 6.15 -16.52
C LEU A 113 13.49 6.25 -15.03
N LEU A 114 13.25 5.20 -14.23
CA LEU A 114 13.77 5.13 -12.87
C LEU A 114 15.26 4.74 -12.90
N ASN A 115 16.09 5.39 -12.08
CA ASN A 115 17.48 4.96 -11.90
C ASN A 115 17.52 3.50 -11.40
N PRO A 116 18.47 2.66 -11.86
CA PRO A 116 18.67 1.28 -11.41
C PRO A 116 18.56 1.04 -9.90
N LEU A 117 19.03 1.99 -9.07
CA LEU A 117 18.92 1.88 -7.60
C LEU A 117 17.47 1.91 -7.10
N LYS A 118 16.58 2.65 -7.76
CA LYS A 118 15.16 2.70 -7.41
C LYS A 118 14.39 1.49 -7.95
N GLN A 119 14.87 0.89 -9.05
CA GLN A 119 14.25 -0.30 -9.63
C GLN A 119 14.34 -1.52 -8.70
N SER A 120 15.38 -1.64 -7.89
CA SER A 120 15.54 -2.75 -6.93
C SER A 120 14.69 -2.61 -5.67
N LEU A 121 14.20 -1.40 -5.37
CA LEU A 121 13.45 -1.08 -4.16
C LEU A 121 11.94 -1.27 -4.30
N VAL A 122 11.46 -1.51 -5.53
CA VAL A 122 10.04 -1.67 -5.86
C VAL A 122 9.80 -3.03 -6.51
N SER A 123 8.84 -3.79 -6.01
CA SER A 123 8.38 -5.03 -6.66
C SER A 123 7.38 -4.71 -7.78
N ARG A 124 7.63 -5.22 -8.99
CA ARG A 124 6.85 -4.95 -10.21
C ARG A 124 5.50 -5.69 -10.21
N ILE A 125 4.40 -4.97 -10.42
CA ILE A 125 3.12 -5.52 -10.91
C ILE A 125 2.68 -4.71 -12.13
N TYR A 126 2.67 -5.34 -13.30
CA TYR A 126 2.17 -4.74 -14.54
C TYR A 126 0.68 -5.02 -14.69
N VAL A 127 -0.13 -3.95 -14.84
CA VAL A 127 -1.55 -4.06 -15.19
C VAL A 127 -1.75 -3.35 -16.53
N SER A 128 -1.72 -4.12 -17.61
CA SER A 128 -2.02 -3.61 -18.96
C SER A 128 -3.53 -3.45 -19.13
N LYS A 129 -3.95 -2.31 -19.68
CA LYS A 129 -5.34 -2.09 -20.10
C LYS A 129 -5.57 -2.92 -21.36
N TYR A 130 -6.23 -4.07 -21.26
CA TYR A 130 -6.80 -4.74 -22.44
C TYR A 130 -7.78 -3.75 -23.10
N HIS A 131 -7.38 -3.10 -24.19
CA HIS A 131 -8.32 -2.54 -25.15
C HIS A 131 -8.83 -3.73 -25.97
N GLY A 132 -9.89 -4.37 -25.46
CA GLY A 132 -10.65 -5.32 -26.26
C GLY A 132 -11.26 -4.59 -27.45
N LEU A 133 -10.68 -4.83 -28.63
CA LEU A 133 -11.41 -4.88 -29.88
C LEU A 133 -12.54 -5.90 -29.69
N LEU A 134 -13.77 -5.44 -29.46
CA LEU A 134 -14.96 -6.19 -29.82
C LEU A 134 -15.23 -5.93 -31.31
N GLU A 135 -14.39 -6.49 -32.16
CA GLU A 135 -14.75 -6.79 -33.55
C GLU A 135 -14.42 -8.25 -33.81
N GLY A 136 -15.45 -9.03 -34.12
CA GLY A 136 -15.29 -10.36 -34.72
C GLY A 136 -15.31 -11.53 -33.75
N CYS A 137 -16.48 -11.84 -33.20
CA CYS A 137 -16.84 -13.23 -32.95
C CYS A 137 -18.36 -13.38 -33.16
N ASP A 138 -18.74 -13.51 -34.43
CA ASP A 138 -19.98 -14.20 -34.80
C ASP A 138 -19.74 -15.70 -34.64
N ILE A 139 -20.61 -16.35 -33.85
CA ILE A 139 -20.93 -17.81 -33.78
C ILE A 139 -19.80 -18.84 -33.99
#